data_AF-E9GVL5-F1
#
_entry.id   AF-E9GVL5-F1
#
_cell.length_a   1.000
_cell.length_b   1.000
_cell.length_c   1.000
_cell.angle_alpha   90.00
_cell.angle_beta   90.00
_cell.angle_gamma   90.00
#
_symmetry.space_group_name_H-M   'P 1'
#
loop_
_entity.id
_entity.type
_entity.pdbx_description
1 polymer ?
#
loop_
_entity_poly.entity_id
_entity_poly.type
_entity_poly.pdbx_seq_one_letter_code
_entity_poly.pdbx_strand_id
1 'polypeptide(L)'
;PSVVDRLMDNSNRRQYGMGVVGRMTRRSLRQSMTESNKHLKRQLDSFEDHRPYFTYWTCTVQVLIMFIALITYGLGPIGFNLHRRSGSVLVTSLSLQEVDYYEPSNFYIGPRAADLIHLGAKYSPCMKPDTRIGADIEATRIRERQTACCIRNDNSGCVQTSRAECSDLTSTWKKWNVVQSGPGGRISGSVCGQDPNFCIEPASVAPFEWPDDITKWPKCRKKLPGLGGSGSESKSNANQVLKTTGQADHMVCEVIGHPCCIGIHGECRIATREYCDFVKGYFHQEASLCSQVSCMNDVCGMLPFHTPDFADQFYRLWTSLFLHAGILHLAVSVTFQMIIMRDLEKLAGPLRIGIIYLGSGVVGNLASALFVPYRAEVRPHLARSFF
;
A
#
# COMPACT_ATOMS: atom_id res chain seq x y z
N PRO A 1 10.84 38.59 41.29
CA PRO A 1 9.69 37.69 41.06
C PRO A 1 10.08 36.23 41.36
N SER A 2 9.50 35.67 42.43
CA SER A 2 9.84 34.34 42.94
C SER A 2 9.33 33.24 41.98
N VAL A 3 9.92 32.04 42.04
CA VAL A 3 9.47 30.87 41.26
C VAL A 3 8.01 30.52 41.59
N VAL A 4 7.56 30.83 42.81
CA VAL A 4 6.19 30.66 43.29
C VAL A 4 5.24 31.61 42.56
N ASP A 5 5.66 32.85 42.25
CA ASP A 5 4.84 33.80 41.49
C ASP A 5 4.62 33.36 40.03
N ARG A 6 5.55 32.60 39.43
CA ARG A 6 5.36 32.00 38.10
C ARG A 6 4.47 30.76 38.13
N LEU A 7 4.44 30.03 39.25
CA LEU A 7 3.53 28.90 39.45
C LEU A 7 2.10 29.36 39.76
N MET A 8 1.94 30.54 40.35
CA MET A 8 0.66 31.22 40.59
C MET A 8 0.28 32.20 39.47
N ASP A 9 1.04 32.26 38.38
CA ASP A 9 0.76 33.15 37.25
C ASP A 9 -0.49 32.67 36.50
N ASN A 10 -1.62 33.27 36.86
CA ASN A 10 -2.92 33.09 36.23
C ASN A 10 -3.10 33.95 34.96
N SER A 11 -2.03 34.51 34.38
CA SER A 11 -2.08 35.31 33.14
C SER A 11 -2.65 34.56 31.93
N ASN A 12 -2.66 33.22 31.97
CA ASN A 12 -3.16 32.36 30.91
C ASN A 12 -4.63 31.90 31.12
N ARG A 13 -5.32 32.45 32.13
CA ARG A 13 -6.73 32.13 32.44
C ARG A 13 -7.66 32.81 31.44
N ARG A 14 -8.66 32.08 30.95
CA ARG A 14 -9.52 32.50 29.84
C ARG A 14 -10.40 33.69 30.25
N GLN A 15 -10.39 34.77 29.46
CA GLN A 15 -11.49 35.75 29.52
C GLN A 15 -12.71 35.15 28.80
N TYR A 16 -13.76 34.84 29.56
CA TYR A 16 -15.00 34.27 29.03
C TYR A 16 -15.56 35.13 27.87
N GLY A 17 -15.79 34.49 26.71
CA GLY A 17 -16.28 35.15 25.49
C GLY A 17 -15.22 35.57 24.46
N MET A 18 -13.91 35.39 24.74
CA MET A 18 -12.83 35.76 23.82
C MET A 18 -11.88 34.61 23.51
N GLY A 19 -12.32 33.66 22.68
CA GLY A 19 -11.40 32.82 21.89
C GLY A 19 -10.77 33.62 20.74
N VAL A 20 -9.82 33.04 20.00
CA VAL A 20 -9.23 33.67 18.80
C VAL A 20 -10.33 34.08 17.79
N VAL A 21 -11.35 33.24 17.64
CA VAL A 21 -12.54 33.51 16.82
C VAL A 21 -13.41 34.62 17.42
N GLY A 22 -13.48 34.76 18.75
CA GLY A 22 -14.18 35.86 19.43
C GLY A 22 -13.48 37.21 19.24
N ARG A 23 -12.14 37.23 19.25
CA ARG A 23 -11.33 38.40 18.88
C ARG A 23 -11.50 38.78 17.40
N MET A 24 -11.52 37.79 16.52
CA MET A 24 -11.63 38.00 15.07
C MET A 24 -13.04 38.45 14.64
N THR A 25 -14.09 37.93 15.28
CA THR A 25 -15.49 38.22 14.89
C THR A 25 -16.08 39.45 15.59
N ARG A 26 -15.32 40.18 16.43
CA ARG A 26 -15.77 41.38 17.18
C ARG A 26 -17.16 41.25 17.80
N ARG A 27 -17.60 40.03 18.14
CA ARG A 27 -18.86 39.80 18.83
C ARG A 27 -18.64 40.17 20.29
N SER A 28 -18.79 41.47 20.56
CA SER A 28 -18.92 42.04 21.90
C SER A 28 -20.16 41.43 22.55
N LEU A 29 -19.99 40.28 23.21
CA LEU A 29 -21.01 39.74 24.09
C LEU A 29 -21.12 40.73 25.26
N ARG A 30 -22.24 41.45 25.29
CA ARG A 30 -22.63 42.54 26.19
C ARG A 30 -22.11 42.30 27.63
N GLN A 31 -20.93 42.83 27.95
CA GLN A 31 -20.30 42.74 29.28
C GLN A 31 -21.21 43.25 30.42
N SER A 32 -22.16 44.11 30.08
CA SER A 32 -23.15 44.65 31.02
C SER A 32 -24.08 43.59 31.64
N MET A 33 -24.38 42.46 30.97
CA MET A 33 -25.27 41.43 31.55
C MET A 33 -24.54 40.44 32.48
N THR A 34 -23.24 40.20 32.26
CA THR A 34 -22.43 39.28 33.08
C THR A 34 -21.96 39.90 34.39
N GLU A 35 -21.82 41.23 34.48
CA GLU A 35 -21.58 41.90 35.76
C GLU A 35 -22.82 41.97 36.66
N SER A 36 -24.02 42.08 36.07
CA SER A 36 -25.26 42.27 36.81
C SER A 36 -25.71 41.01 37.58
N ASN A 37 -25.23 39.82 37.24
CA ASN A 37 -25.72 38.57 37.81
C ASN A 37 -24.59 37.76 38.45
N LYS A 38 -24.30 38.08 39.72
CA LYS A 38 -23.22 37.50 40.53
C LYS A 38 -23.30 35.96 40.64
N HIS A 39 -24.53 35.41 40.54
CA HIS A 39 -24.76 33.97 40.50
C HIS A 39 -24.23 33.34 39.21
N LEU A 40 -24.49 33.97 38.07
CA LEU A 40 -24.03 33.52 36.76
C LEU A 40 -22.50 33.60 36.65
N LYS A 41 -21.89 34.65 37.22
CA LYS A 41 -20.43 34.80 37.30
C LYS A 41 -19.78 33.69 38.14
N ARG A 42 -20.36 33.34 39.29
CA ARG A 42 -19.90 32.23 40.14
C ARG A 42 -20.04 30.86 39.46
N GLN A 43 -21.10 30.65 38.68
CA GLN A 43 -21.28 29.42 37.89
C GLN A 43 -20.30 29.32 36.72
N LEU A 44 -19.96 30.43 36.07
CA LEU A 44 -18.91 30.45 35.05
C LEU A 44 -17.54 30.17 35.67
N ASP A 45 -17.19 30.85 36.77
CA ASP A 45 -15.91 30.70 37.49
C ASP A 45 -15.75 29.32 38.17
N SER A 46 -16.83 28.55 38.34
CA SER A 46 -16.78 27.19 38.89
C SER A 46 -16.45 26.11 37.86
N PHE A 47 -16.32 26.43 36.58
CA PHE A 47 -15.82 25.47 35.60
C PHE A 47 -14.30 25.32 35.75
N GLU A 48 -13.85 24.10 36.05
CA GLU A 48 -12.43 23.79 36.15
C GLU A 48 -11.75 23.90 34.78
N ASP A 49 -10.78 24.83 34.66
CA ASP A 49 -9.94 24.96 33.48
C ASP A 49 -8.97 23.78 33.41
N HIS A 50 -9.20 22.87 32.46
CA HIS A 50 -8.33 21.71 32.25
C HIS A 50 -7.13 22.07 31.36
N ARG A 51 -5.97 21.43 31.56
CA ARG A 51 -4.81 21.59 30.66
C ARG A 51 -5.02 20.77 29.37
N PRO A 52 -4.75 21.35 28.17
CA PRO A 52 -5.06 20.70 26.90
C PRO A 52 -3.99 19.68 26.45
N TYR A 53 -3.74 18.64 27.25
CA TYR A 53 -2.72 17.63 26.98
C TYR A 53 -3.03 16.77 25.74
N PHE A 54 -4.29 16.41 25.51
CA PHE A 54 -4.70 15.57 24.40
C PHE A 54 -4.50 16.27 23.04
N THR A 55 -4.85 17.55 22.95
CA THR A 55 -4.67 18.35 21.74
C THR A 55 -3.18 18.48 21.39
N TYR A 56 -2.32 18.75 22.37
CA TYR A 56 -0.88 18.80 22.10
C TYR A 56 -0.30 17.45 21.70
N TRP A 57 -0.71 16.38 22.37
CA TRP A 57 -0.30 15.03 22.03
C TRP A 57 -0.70 14.66 20.60
N THR A 58 -1.97 14.84 20.21
CA THR A 58 -2.45 14.46 18.88
C THR A 58 -1.77 15.29 17.78
N CYS A 59 -1.59 16.60 17.97
CA CYS A 59 -0.89 17.44 16.99
C CYS A 59 0.57 17.01 16.84
N THR A 60 1.25 16.68 17.94
CA THR A 60 2.65 16.21 17.91
C THR A 60 2.77 14.90 17.15
N VAL A 61 1.88 13.93 17.42
CA VAL A 61 1.85 12.63 16.72
C VAL A 61 1.62 12.83 15.22
N GLN A 62 0.69 13.70 14.82
CA GLN A 62 0.39 13.94 13.41
C GLN A 62 1.56 14.59 12.66
N VAL A 63 2.23 15.56 13.30
CA VAL A 63 3.43 16.20 12.74
C VAL A 63 4.57 15.18 12.60
N LEU A 64 4.78 14.35 13.62
CA LEU A 64 5.81 13.31 13.61
C LEU A 64 5.56 12.26 12.52
N ILE A 65 4.32 11.79 12.37
CA ILE A 65 3.96 10.82 11.33
C ILE A 65 4.17 11.40 9.93
N MET A 66 3.74 12.64 9.69
CA MET A 66 3.98 13.31 8.40
C MET A 66 5.48 13.46 8.11
N PHE A 67 6.25 13.87 9.12
CA PHE A 67 7.70 14.01 8.98
C PHE A 67 8.38 12.67 8.62
N ILE A 68 8.02 11.58 9.30
CA ILE A 68 8.53 10.24 8.99
C ILE A 68 8.11 9.82 7.58
N ALA A 69 6.84 10.01 7.22
CA ALA A 69 6.33 9.63 5.90
C ALA A 69 7.07 10.33 4.75
N LEU A 70 7.41 11.62 4.93
CA LEU A 70 8.17 12.38 3.95
C LEU A 70 9.63 11.92 3.85
N ILE A 71 10.25 11.51 4.97
CA ILE A 71 11.62 11.00 4.96
C ILE A 71 11.70 9.63 4.28
N THR A 72 10.74 8.74 4.54
CA THR A 72 10.80 7.36 4.04
C THR A 72 10.30 7.22 2.60
N TYR A 73 9.24 7.94 2.21
CA TYR A 73 8.61 7.79 0.89
C TYR A 73 8.82 8.99 -0.04
N GLY A 74 9.25 10.14 0.49
CA GLY A 74 9.44 11.36 -0.30
C GLY A 74 8.13 12.06 -0.68
N LEU A 75 8.23 12.98 -1.63
CA LEU A 75 7.12 13.75 -2.17
C LEU A 75 6.61 13.12 -3.47
N GLY A 76 5.29 12.97 -3.58
CA GLY A 76 4.62 12.65 -4.83
C GLY A 76 4.58 13.84 -5.79
N PRO A 77 4.18 13.62 -7.06
CA PRO A 77 4.04 14.71 -8.03
C PRO A 77 3.00 15.72 -7.54
N ILE A 78 3.36 17.01 -7.58
CA ILE A 78 2.50 18.10 -7.10
C ILE A 78 1.64 18.59 -8.25
N GLY A 79 0.32 18.58 -8.06
CA GLY A 79 -0.63 19.00 -9.08
C GLY A 79 -2.06 18.57 -8.78
N PHE A 80 -2.98 18.91 -9.68
CA PHE A 80 -4.41 18.55 -9.61
C PHE A 80 -4.82 17.47 -10.60
N ASN A 81 -4.03 17.25 -11.64
CA ASN A 81 -4.32 16.33 -12.73
C ASN A 81 -3.47 15.06 -12.63
N LEU A 82 -3.75 14.09 -13.49
CA LEU A 82 -2.86 12.94 -13.68
C LEU A 82 -1.49 13.41 -14.16
N HIS A 83 -0.44 13.02 -13.43
CA HIS A 83 0.93 13.23 -13.85
C HIS A 83 1.35 12.07 -14.75
N ARG A 84 1.74 12.38 -15.98
CA ARG A 84 2.27 11.39 -16.93
C ARG A 84 3.78 11.31 -16.76
N ARG A 85 4.27 10.12 -16.39
CA ARG A 85 5.70 9.79 -16.36
C ARG A 85 6.01 8.94 -17.58
N SER A 86 6.88 9.45 -18.46
CA SER A 86 7.36 8.74 -19.65
C SER A 86 8.83 8.38 -19.45
N GLY A 87 9.23 7.18 -19.87
CA GLY A 87 10.62 6.75 -19.80
C GLY A 87 10.88 5.55 -20.70
N SER A 88 12.11 5.45 -21.22
CA SER A 88 12.56 4.26 -21.95
C SER A 88 12.94 3.18 -20.94
N VAL A 89 12.24 2.05 -20.98
CA VAL A 89 12.44 0.95 -20.03
C VAL A 89 12.60 -0.36 -20.78
N LEU A 90 13.47 -1.25 -20.29
CA LEU A 90 13.64 -2.57 -20.86
C LEU A 90 12.41 -3.42 -20.54
N VAL A 91 11.68 -3.83 -21.57
CA VAL A 91 10.52 -4.71 -21.41
C VAL A 91 10.92 -6.19 -21.51
N THR A 92 9.96 -7.09 -21.28
CA THR A 92 10.16 -8.55 -21.31
C THR A 92 10.66 -9.10 -22.66
N SER A 93 10.50 -8.33 -23.74
CA SER A 93 11.07 -8.66 -25.07
C SER A 93 12.54 -8.29 -25.23
N LEU A 94 13.21 -7.80 -24.17
CA LEU A 94 14.59 -7.31 -24.18
C LEU A 94 14.82 -6.16 -25.17
N SER A 95 13.78 -5.37 -25.43
CA SER A 95 13.86 -4.12 -26.19
C SER A 95 13.58 -2.94 -25.27
N LEU A 96 14.27 -1.82 -25.51
CA LEU A 96 13.95 -0.56 -24.84
C LEU A 96 12.70 0.01 -25.49
N GLN A 97 11.63 0.17 -24.70
CA GLN A 97 10.38 0.76 -25.15
C GLN A 97 10.05 1.98 -24.28
N GLU A 98 9.48 3.01 -24.91
CA GLU A 98 8.96 4.16 -24.19
C GLU A 98 7.61 3.78 -23.56
N VAL A 99 7.56 3.79 -22.23
CA VAL A 99 6.37 3.46 -21.47
C VAL A 99 5.85 4.72 -20.80
N ASP A 100 4.54 4.95 -20.95
CA ASP A 100 3.80 5.97 -20.23
C ASP A 100 3.11 5.37 -19.01
N TYR A 101 3.34 5.95 -17.83
CA TYR A 101 2.64 5.62 -16.59
C TYR A 101 1.93 6.86 -16.04
N TYR A 102 0.66 6.70 -15.69
CA TYR A 102 -0.18 7.78 -15.18
C TYR A 102 -0.41 7.60 -13.68
N GLU A 103 0.05 8.57 -12.89
CA GLU A 103 -0.18 8.59 -11.44
C GLU A 103 -0.98 9.84 -11.02
N PRO A 104 -1.88 9.73 -10.03
CA PRO A 104 -2.61 10.89 -9.52
C PRO A 104 -1.65 11.83 -8.78
N SER A 105 -1.71 13.13 -9.11
CA SER A 105 -0.93 14.15 -8.40
C SER A 105 -1.51 14.43 -7.01
N ASN A 106 -0.64 14.81 -6.08
CA ASN A 106 -1.02 15.22 -4.73
C ASN A 106 -0.88 16.73 -4.56
N PHE A 107 -2.02 17.44 -4.58
CA PHE A 107 -2.06 18.89 -4.37
C PHE A 107 -1.59 19.31 -2.97
N TYR A 108 -1.77 18.47 -1.95
CA TYR A 108 -1.48 18.84 -0.56
C TYR A 108 0.01 18.84 -0.18
N ILE A 109 0.91 18.62 -1.15
CA ILE A 109 2.37 18.52 -0.97
C ILE A 109 2.68 17.40 0.03
N GLY A 110 2.63 16.16 -0.42
CA GLY A 110 2.82 14.98 0.43
C GLY A 110 3.21 13.73 -0.36
N PRO A 111 3.29 12.57 0.32
CA PRO A 111 3.58 11.28 -0.31
C PRO A 111 2.51 10.89 -1.36
N ARG A 112 2.77 9.84 -2.13
CA ARG A 112 1.79 9.32 -3.10
C ARG A 112 0.65 8.61 -2.38
N ALA A 113 -0.50 8.48 -3.05
CA ALA A 113 -1.65 7.78 -2.49
C ALA A 113 -1.33 6.32 -2.13
N ALA A 114 -0.53 5.62 -2.95
CA ALA A 114 -0.08 4.26 -2.66
C ALA A 114 0.77 4.18 -1.38
N ASP A 115 1.65 5.16 -1.15
CA ASP A 115 2.49 5.23 0.05
C ASP A 115 1.64 5.51 1.31
N LEU A 116 0.64 6.38 1.20
CA LEU A 116 -0.32 6.64 2.28
C LEU A 116 -1.15 5.41 2.64
N ILE A 117 -1.59 4.63 1.63
CA ILE A 117 -2.24 3.34 1.86
C ILE A 117 -1.28 2.40 2.58
N HIS A 118 -0.03 2.30 2.12
CA HIS A 118 0.97 1.44 2.75
C HIS A 118 1.24 1.81 4.22
N LEU A 119 1.13 3.10 4.57
CA LEU A 119 1.26 3.63 5.93
C LEU A 119 0.01 3.44 6.82
N GLY A 120 -1.07 2.85 6.29
CA GLY A 120 -2.29 2.60 7.07
C GLY A 120 -3.41 3.63 6.86
N ALA A 121 -3.44 4.35 5.73
CA ALA A 121 -4.60 5.16 5.37
C ALA A 121 -5.86 4.31 5.17
N LYS A 122 -7.03 4.93 5.29
CA LYS A 122 -8.31 4.25 5.11
C LYS A 122 -8.45 3.86 3.65
N TYR A 123 -8.49 2.55 3.39
CA TYR A 123 -8.76 1.98 2.07
C TYR A 123 -9.59 0.72 2.23
N SER A 124 -10.83 0.73 1.76
CA SER A 124 -11.78 -0.35 2.03
C SER A 124 -11.33 -1.72 1.51
N PRO A 125 -10.69 -1.84 0.33
CA PRO A 125 -10.17 -3.12 -0.13
C PRO A 125 -9.10 -3.78 0.76
N CYS A 126 -8.44 -3.02 1.65
CA CYS A 126 -7.53 -3.60 2.66
C CYS A 126 -8.24 -4.05 3.93
N MET A 127 -9.48 -3.59 4.17
CA MET A 127 -10.26 -3.89 5.39
C MET A 127 -11.31 -4.97 5.17
N LYS A 128 -11.75 -5.17 3.93
CA LYS A 128 -12.71 -6.21 3.56
C LYS A 128 -12.47 -6.65 2.11
N PRO A 129 -12.78 -7.91 1.76
CA PRO A 129 -12.76 -8.37 0.38
C PRO A 129 -13.67 -7.52 -0.52
N ASP A 130 -13.16 -7.17 -1.70
CA ASP A 130 -13.90 -6.44 -2.71
C ASP A 130 -14.21 -7.34 -3.92
N THR A 131 -15.45 -7.26 -4.42
CA THR A 131 -15.90 -8.13 -5.51
C THR A 131 -15.26 -7.79 -6.85
N ARG A 132 -14.91 -6.53 -7.11
CA ARG A 132 -14.27 -6.13 -8.38
C ARG A 132 -12.83 -6.60 -8.42
N ILE A 133 -12.07 -6.35 -7.35
CA ILE A 133 -10.69 -6.83 -7.24
C ILE A 133 -10.65 -8.35 -7.25
N GLY A 134 -11.58 -9.02 -6.56
CA GLY A 134 -11.71 -10.48 -6.62
C GLY A 134 -11.97 -11.01 -8.03
N ALA A 135 -12.84 -10.34 -8.81
CA ALA A 135 -13.11 -10.70 -10.20
C ALA A 135 -11.88 -10.47 -11.10
N ASP A 136 -11.14 -9.38 -10.91
CA ASP A 136 -9.92 -9.08 -11.67
C ASP A 136 -8.79 -10.08 -11.36
N ILE A 137 -8.65 -10.50 -10.09
CA ILE A 137 -7.70 -11.55 -9.68
C ILE A 137 -8.06 -12.87 -10.36
N GLU A 138 -9.33 -13.27 -10.33
CA GLU A 138 -9.75 -14.53 -10.97
C GLU A 138 -9.58 -14.48 -12.49
N ALA A 139 -9.92 -13.36 -13.14
CA ALA A 139 -9.66 -13.16 -14.55
C ALA A 139 -8.15 -13.27 -14.88
N THR A 140 -7.30 -12.75 -14.00
CA THR A 140 -5.84 -12.85 -14.14
C THR A 140 -5.35 -14.30 -13.97
N ARG A 141 -5.88 -15.05 -13.00
CA ARG A 141 -5.58 -16.50 -12.84
C ARG A 141 -5.99 -17.31 -14.06
N ILE A 142 -7.16 -17.02 -14.66
CA ILE A 142 -7.62 -17.69 -15.88
C ILE A 142 -6.65 -17.42 -17.05
N ARG A 143 -6.19 -16.16 -17.22
CA ARG A 143 -5.18 -15.83 -18.22
C ARG A 143 -3.85 -16.53 -17.94
N GLU A 144 -3.41 -16.52 -16.68
CA GLU A 144 -2.16 -17.14 -16.24
C GLU A 144 -2.13 -18.64 -16.52
N ARG A 145 -3.22 -19.38 -16.24
CA ARG A 145 -3.35 -20.81 -16.57
C ARG A 145 -3.06 -21.12 -18.03
N GLN A 146 -3.30 -20.17 -18.93
CA GLN A 146 -3.05 -20.33 -20.36
C GLN A 146 -1.62 -19.99 -20.79
N THR A 147 -0.81 -19.36 -19.93
CA THR A 147 0.57 -18.99 -20.21
C THR A 147 1.51 -20.21 -20.23
N ALA A 148 2.67 -20.04 -20.85
CA ALA A 148 3.77 -21.00 -20.79
C ALA A 148 5.12 -20.28 -20.91
N CYS A 149 6.20 -21.04 -20.77
CA CYS A 149 7.54 -20.46 -20.88
C CYS A 149 7.92 -20.14 -22.33
N CYS A 150 8.17 -18.86 -22.62
CA CYS A 150 8.72 -18.37 -23.88
C CYS A 150 10.24 -18.29 -23.75
N ILE A 151 10.95 -19.17 -24.44
CA ILE A 151 12.42 -19.30 -24.35
C ILE A 151 13.03 -18.66 -25.60
N ARG A 152 13.96 -17.73 -25.45
CA ARG A 152 14.61 -17.10 -26.60
C ARG A 152 15.68 -18.01 -27.21
N ASN A 153 15.74 -18.05 -28.53
CA ASN A 153 16.63 -18.96 -29.27
C ASN A 153 18.12 -18.55 -29.16
N ASP A 154 18.40 -17.29 -28.81
CA ASP A 154 19.73 -16.72 -28.58
C ASP A 154 20.28 -16.97 -27.16
N ASN A 155 19.54 -17.71 -26.32
CA ASN A 155 19.84 -17.92 -24.90
C ASN A 155 19.89 -16.62 -24.05
N SER A 156 19.32 -15.51 -24.53
CA SER A 156 19.26 -14.26 -23.77
C SER A 156 18.32 -14.31 -22.56
N GLY A 157 17.49 -15.36 -22.48
CA GLY A 157 16.67 -15.70 -21.32
C GLY A 157 15.28 -16.19 -21.71
N CYS A 158 14.38 -16.21 -20.73
CA CYS A 158 13.01 -16.66 -20.89
C CYS A 158 12.04 -15.86 -20.03
N VAL A 159 10.77 -15.89 -20.42
CA VAL A 159 9.69 -15.18 -19.72
C VAL A 159 8.39 -15.97 -19.80
N GLN A 160 7.62 -15.94 -18.71
CA GLN A 160 6.29 -16.52 -18.65
C GLN A 160 5.31 -15.60 -19.40
N THR A 161 4.70 -16.08 -20.48
CA THR A 161 3.77 -15.28 -21.28
C THR A 161 2.78 -16.13 -22.07
N SER A 162 1.76 -15.49 -22.64
CA SER A 162 0.81 -16.11 -23.55
C SER A 162 1.45 -16.45 -24.90
N ARG A 163 0.79 -17.30 -25.69
CA ARG A 163 1.26 -17.63 -27.03
C ARG A 163 1.32 -16.41 -27.96
N ALA A 164 0.38 -15.48 -27.84
CA ALA A 164 0.27 -14.32 -28.72
C ALA A 164 1.39 -13.28 -28.50
N GLU A 165 1.95 -13.22 -27.30
CA GLU A 165 3.02 -12.29 -26.92
C GLU A 165 4.43 -12.88 -27.14
N CYS A 166 4.54 -14.19 -27.33
CA CYS A 166 5.82 -14.85 -27.63
C CYS A 166 6.10 -14.79 -29.14
N SER A 167 7.25 -14.24 -29.54
CA SER A 167 7.63 -14.15 -30.96
C SER A 167 8.00 -15.52 -31.54
N ASP A 168 7.30 -15.96 -32.59
CA ASP A 168 7.57 -17.22 -33.29
C ASP A 168 8.92 -17.22 -34.06
N LEU A 169 9.50 -16.05 -34.34
CA LEU A 169 10.75 -15.92 -35.11
C LEU A 169 12.00 -16.04 -34.23
N THR A 170 11.96 -15.46 -33.03
CA THR A 170 13.14 -15.34 -32.15
C THR A 170 13.05 -16.22 -30.91
N SER A 171 11.89 -16.83 -30.66
CA SER A 171 11.62 -17.54 -29.42
C SER A 171 10.83 -18.83 -29.69
N THR A 172 10.93 -19.76 -28.76
CA THR A 172 10.17 -21.01 -28.75
C THR A 172 9.20 -20.99 -27.58
N TRP A 173 7.90 -21.05 -27.86
CA TRP A 173 6.87 -21.12 -26.83
C TRP A 173 6.62 -22.56 -26.40
N LYS A 174 7.03 -22.91 -25.18
CA LYS A 174 7.06 -24.31 -24.70
C LYS A 174 5.93 -24.60 -23.71
N LYS A 175 4.78 -25.02 -24.23
CA LYS A 175 3.63 -25.45 -23.42
C LYS A 175 3.49 -26.97 -23.39
N TRP A 176 3.23 -27.52 -22.21
CA TRP A 176 2.91 -28.94 -22.04
C TRP A 176 1.57 -29.26 -22.66
N ASN A 177 1.46 -30.47 -23.21
CA ASN A 177 0.24 -30.97 -23.82
C ASN A 177 0.20 -32.50 -23.70
N VAL A 178 -0.83 -33.13 -24.28
CA VAL A 178 -1.02 -34.59 -24.21
C VAL A 178 0.12 -35.37 -24.90
N VAL A 179 0.79 -34.76 -25.89
CA VAL A 179 1.89 -35.38 -26.65
C VAL A 179 3.24 -35.15 -25.97
N GLN A 180 3.46 -33.93 -25.47
CA GLN A 180 4.64 -33.50 -24.72
C GLN A 180 4.21 -33.13 -23.31
N SER A 181 3.86 -34.15 -22.53
CA SER A 181 3.41 -33.96 -21.16
C SER A 181 4.57 -33.61 -20.24
N GLY A 182 4.28 -32.77 -19.26
CA GLY A 182 5.20 -32.44 -18.18
C GLY A 182 5.37 -33.61 -17.20
N PRO A 183 6.18 -33.37 -16.15
CA PRO A 183 6.34 -34.28 -15.03
C PRO A 183 5.02 -34.86 -14.51
N GLY A 184 4.94 -36.18 -14.37
CA GLY A 184 3.73 -36.83 -13.86
C GLY A 184 2.50 -36.69 -14.76
N GLY A 185 2.67 -36.47 -16.06
CA GLY A 185 1.56 -36.37 -17.02
C GLY A 185 0.84 -35.01 -17.04
N ARG A 186 1.45 -33.97 -16.47
CA ARG A 186 0.88 -32.62 -16.37
C ARG A 186 0.78 -31.93 -17.74
N ILE A 187 -0.23 -31.10 -17.93
CA ILE A 187 -0.51 -30.38 -19.19
C ILE A 187 -0.64 -28.85 -19.01
N SER A 188 -0.78 -28.34 -17.78
CA SER A 188 -0.98 -26.90 -17.58
C SER A 188 0.30 -26.05 -17.67
N GLY A 189 1.50 -26.65 -17.54
CA GLY A 189 2.79 -25.96 -17.64
C GLY A 189 3.25 -25.73 -19.09
N SER A 190 4.50 -25.36 -19.37
CA SER A 190 5.63 -25.19 -18.45
C SER A 190 5.65 -23.80 -17.78
N VAL A 191 6.39 -23.68 -16.68
CA VAL A 191 6.64 -22.41 -15.97
C VAL A 191 8.13 -22.08 -16.06
N CYS A 192 8.48 -20.86 -16.47
CA CYS A 192 9.89 -20.48 -16.55
C CYS A 192 10.58 -20.53 -15.18
N GLY A 193 11.70 -21.26 -15.12
CA GLY A 193 12.54 -21.40 -13.94
C GLY A 193 11.90 -22.16 -12.77
N GLN A 194 10.72 -22.76 -12.93
CA GLN A 194 10.06 -23.54 -11.89
C GLN A 194 9.42 -24.81 -12.44
N ASP A 195 9.71 -25.94 -11.79
CA ASP A 195 9.19 -27.24 -12.17
C ASP A 195 9.10 -28.16 -10.93
N PRO A 196 8.02 -28.94 -10.76
CA PRO A 196 7.81 -29.80 -9.60
C PRO A 196 8.93 -30.83 -9.35
N ASN A 197 9.57 -31.34 -10.41
CA ASN A 197 10.64 -32.34 -10.29
C ASN A 197 11.96 -31.76 -9.79
N PHE A 198 12.15 -30.45 -9.96
CA PHE A 198 13.41 -29.76 -9.65
C PHE A 198 13.32 -28.91 -8.39
N CYS A 199 12.14 -28.84 -7.76
CA CYS A 199 11.93 -28.13 -6.50
C CYS A 199 12.14 -29.06 -5.30
N ILE A 200 13.04 -28.68 -4.38
CA ILE A 200 13.29 -29.40 -3.13
C ILE A 200 12.31 -28.93 -2.04
N GLU A 201 11.98 -27.64 -2.02
CA GLU A 201 11.17 -27.06 -0.95
C GLU A 201 10.09 -26.10 -1.51
N PRO A 202 8.80 -26.48 -1.49
CA PRO A 202 8.25 -27.80 -1.13
C PRO A 202 8.42 -28.83 -2.26
N ALA A 203 8.86 -30.05 -1.95
CA ALA A 203 8.93 -31.12 -2.96
C ALA A 203 7.53 -31.61 -3.36
N SER A 204 7.32 -31.85 -4.66
CA SER A 204 6.07 -32.43 -5.18
C SER A 204 6.11 -33.96 -5.08
N VAL A 205 5.88 -34.49 -3.89
CA VAL A 205 5.86 -35.94 -3.61
C VAL A 205 4.60 -36.33 -2.84
N ALA A 206 4.09 -37.53 -3.06
CA ALA A 206 2.91 -38.05 -2.35
C ALA A 206 3.12 -37.98 -0.82
N PRO A 207 2.14 -37.49 -0.03
CA PRO A 207 0.75 -37.13 -0.40
C PRO A 207 0.55 -35.67 -0.84
N PHE A 208 1.59 -34.83 -0.84
CA PHE A 208 1.53 -33.40 -1.14
C PHE A 208 2.01 -33.08 -2.57
N GLU A 209 1.46 -33.79 -3.56
CA GLU A 209 1.79 -33.54 -4.96
C GLU A 209 1.20 -32.21 -5.43
N TRP A 210 1.97 -31.48 -6.23
CA TRP A 210 1.49 -30.23 -6.81
C TRP A 210 0.39 -30.55 -7.84
N PRO A 211 -0.73 -29.82 -7.84
CA PRO A 211 -1.80 -30.04 -8.80
C PRO A 211 -1.33 -29.77 -10.23
N ASP A 212 -2.06 -30.26 -11.24
CA ASP A 212 -1.75 -29.93 -12.64
C ASP A 212 -1.86 -28.42 -12.90
N ASP A 213 -2.88 -27.77 -12.33
CA ASP A 213 -3.14 -26.34 -12.48
C ASP A 213 -2.00 -25.47 -11.92
N ILE A 214 -1.27 -24.79 -12.83
CA ILE A 214 -0.11 -23.94 -12.48
C ILE A 214 -0.48 -22.80 -11.53
N THR A 215 -1.73 -22.33 -11.57
CA THR A 215 -2.19 -21.23 -10.70
C THR A 215 -2.19 -21.62 -9.22
N LYS A 216 -2.22 -22.93 -8.92
CA LYS A 216 -2.23 -23.45 -7.54
C LYS A 216 -0.85 -23.92 -7.09
N TRP A 217 0.19 -23.69 -7.89
CA TRP A 217 1.54 -24.13 -7.54
C TRP A 217 2.13 -23.27 -6.42
N PRO A 218 2.75 -23.88 -5.40
CA PRO A 218 3.42 -23.14 -4.34
C PRO A 218 4.70 -22.47 -4.86
N LYS A 219 5.21 -21.48 -4.13
CA LYS A 219 6.53 -20.89 -4.39
C LYS A 219 7.63 -21.93 -4.14
N CYS A 220 8.54 -22.09 -5.09
CA CYS A 220 9.72 -22.93 -4.90
C CYS A 220 10.84 -22.15 -4.20
N ARG A 221 11.11 -22.45 -2.92
CA ARG A 221 12.15 -21.77 -2.13
C ARG A 221 13.56 -22.28 -2.43
N LYS A 222 13.69 -23.59 -2.68
CA LYS A 222 14.99 -24.24 -2.94
C LYS A 222 14.88 -25.14 -4.16
N LYS A 223 15.75 -24.91 -5.13
CA LYS A 223 15.90 -25.72 -6.35
C LYS A 223 17.05 -26.72 -6.19
N LEU A 224 17.05 -27.74 -7.02
CA LEU A 224 18.14 -28.73 -7.08
C LEU A 224 19.51 -28.06 -7.36
N PRO A 225 20.59 -28.45 -6.66
CA PRO A 225 21.92 -27.91 -6.89
C PRO A 225 22.35 -28.04 -8.36
N GLY A 226 22.82 -26.95 -8.96
CA GLY A 226 23.24 -26.90 -10.37
C GLY A 226 22.21 -26.29 -11.35
N LEU A 227 20.95 -26.07 -10.92
CA LEU A 227 19.93 -25.36 -11.69
C LEU A 227 19.64 -23.96 -11.10
N GLY A 228 19.98 -22.91 -11.85
CA GLY A 228 19.43 -21.56 -11.62
C GLY A 228 20.03 -20.72 -10.49
N GLY A 229 21.35 -20.76 -10.28
CA GLY A 229 22.05 -19.84 -9.39
C GLY A 229 22.75 -18.69 -10.13
N SER A 230 22.68 -17.47 -9.58
CA SER A 230 23.45 -16.27 -9.97
C SER A 230 24.96 -16.39 -9.59
N GLY A 231 25.38 -17.51 -8.99
CA GLY A 231 26.78 -17.80 -8.66
C GLY A 231 27.55 -18.49 -9.79
N SER A 232 28.77 -18.01 -10.05
CA SER A 232 29.60 -18.32 -11.22
C SER A 232 30.34 -19.67 -11.21
N GLU A 233 30.24 -20.53 -10.20
CA GLU A 233 31.28 -21.56 -9.98
C GLU A 233 30.88 -23.04 -10.06
N SER A 234 29.70 -23.41 -10.58
CA SER A 234 29.41 -24.83 -10.89
C SER A 234 28.29 -24.98 -11.93
N LYS A 235 28.58 -24.70 -13.19
CA LYS A 235 27.57 -24.71 -14.29
C LYS A 235 27.71 -25.86 -15.30
N SER A 236 28.73 -26.72 -15.23
CA SER A 236 29.15 -27.50 -16.41
C SER A 236 28.39 -28.80 -16.69
N ASN A 237 28.16 -29.69 -15.72
CA ASN A 237 27.78 -31.07 -16.09
C ASN A 237 26.25 -31.35 -16.09
N ALA A 238 25.47 -30.79 -15.16
CA ALA A 238 24.02 -31.06 -15.08
C ALA A 238 23.20 -30.31 -16.16
N ASN A 239 23.58 -29.06 -16.45
CA ASN A 239 22.91 -28.24 -17.47
C ASN A 239 23.16 -28.74 -18.89
N GLN A 240 24.29 -29.43 -19.12
CA GLN A 240 24.61 -30.00 -20.43
C GLN A 240 23.73 -31.24 -20.74
N VAL A 241 23.49 -32.10 -19.75
CA VAL A 241 22.63 -33.30 -19.90
C VAL A 241 21.15 -32.93 -20.10
N LEU A 242 20.64 -31.94 -19.35
CA LEU A 242 19.26 -31.46 -19.53
C LEU A 242 19.02 -30.77 -20.88
N LYS A 243 20.03 -30.02 -21.38
CA LYS A 243 19.97 -29.38 -22.71
C LYS A 243 19.98 -30.42 -23.84
N THR A 244 20.64 -31.57 -23.66
CA THR A 244 20.71 -32.62 -24.69
C THR A 244 19.43 -33.45 -24.83
N THR A 245 18.61 -33.58 -23.78
CA THR A 245 17.33 -34.32 -23.84
C THR A 245 16.12 -33.43 -24.14
N GLY A 246 16.26 -32.10 -24.06
CA GLY A 246 15.18 -31.15 -24.37
C GLY A 246 13.94 -31.27 -23.47
N GLN A 247 13.98 -32.05 -22.39
CA GLN A 247 12.81 -32.28 -21.53
C GLN A 247 12.59 -31.18 -20.49
N ALA A 248 13.58 -30.31 -20.22
CA ALA A 248 13.49 -29.28 -19.16
C ALA A 248 14.19 -27.95 -19.51
N ASP A 249 14.16 -27.54 -20.79
CA ASP A 249 14.77 -26.26 -21.23
C ASP A 249 14.25 -25.04 -20.46
N HIS A 250 12.98 -25.07 -20.02
CA HIS A 250 12.35 -24.01 -19.22
C HIS A 250 13.00 -23.82 -17.83
N MET A 251 13.85 -24.75 -17.38
CA MET A 251 14.59 -24.66 -16.11
C MET A 251 16.01 -24.11 -16.25
N VAL A 252 16.57 -24.15 -17.45
CA VAL A 252 17.98 -23.80 -17.71
C VAL A 252 18.13 -22.36 -18.22
N CYS A 253 17.03 -21.75 -18.67
CA CYS A 253 17.00 -20.36 -19.10
C CYS A 253 17.05 -19.38 -17.93
N GLU A 254 17.69 -18.22 -18.15
CA GLU A 254 17.64 -17.11 -17.20
C GLU A 254 16.26 -16.44 -17.27
N VAL A 255 15.56 -16.38 -16.13
CA VAL A 255 14.22 -15.79 -16.07
C VAL A 255 14.35 -14.27 -16.02
N ILE A 256 13.91 -13.60 -17.09
CA ILE A 256 14.03 -12.14 -17.23
C ILE A 256 12.84 -11.42 -16.56
N GLY A 257 11.66 -12.04 -16.65
CA GLY A 257 10.41 -11.47 -16.16
C GLY A 257 9.91 -12.17 -14.91
N HIS A 258 9.58 -11.38 -13.89
CA HIS A 258 9.02 -11.85 -12.62
C HIS A 258 7.75 -11.07 -12.27
N PRO A 259 6.90 -11.59 -11.35
CA PRO A 259 5.73 -10.87 -10.87
C PRO A 259 6.09 -9.50 -10.28
N CYS A 260 5.42 -8.46 -10.78
CA CYS A 260 5.47 -7.10 -10.28
C CYS A 260 4.05 -6.66 -9.89
N CYS A 261 3.88 -6.22 -8.65
CA CYS A 261 2.62 -5.70 -8.13
C CYS A 261 2.55 -4.18 -8.30
N ILE A 262 1.55 -3.71 -9.04
CA ILE A 262 1.47 -2.34 -9.53
C ILE A 262 0.18 -1.67 -9.06
N GLY A 263 0.28 -0.37 -8.74
CA GLY A 263 -0.86 0.47 -8.42
C GLY A 263 -1.51 0.14 -7.06
N ILE A 264 -2.65 0.77 -6.80
CA ILE A 264 -3.38 0.65 -5.53
C ILE A 264 -4.38 -0.52 -5.51
N HIS A 265 -4.68 -1.11 -6.67
CA HIS A 265 -5.58 -2.25 -6.81
C HIS A 265 -4.85 -3.60 -6.73
N GLY A 266 -3.51 -3.59 -6.60
CA GLY A 266 -2.72 -4.81 -6.54
C GLY A 266 -2.72 -5.58 -7.86
N GLU A 267 -2.62 -4.89 -9.00
CA GLU A 267 -2.52 -5.54 -10.30
C GLU A 267 -1.18 -6.27 -10.41
N CYS A 268 -1.22 -7.56 -10.79
CA CYS A 268 0.00 -8.33 -11.01
C CYS A 268 0.31 -8.45 -12.50
N ARG A 269 1.57 -8.16 -12.85
CA ARG A 269 2.09 -8.34 -14.20
C ARG A 269 3.50 -8.95 -14.17
N ILE A 270 3.77 -9.91 -15.06
CA ILE A 270 5.13 -10.38 -15.29
C ILE A 270 5.91 -9.29 -16.02
N ALA A 271 6.91 -8.72 -15.35
CA ALA A 271 7.68 -7.60 -15.85
C ALA A 271 9.15 -7.75 -15.50
N THR A 272 10.00 -6.94 -16.14
CA THR A 272 11.40 -6.80 -15.78
C THR A 272 11.54 -5.98 -14.49
N ARG A 273 12.70 -6.10 -13.83
CA ARG A 273 13.02 -5.29 -12.65
C ARG A 273 12.96 -3.79 -12.97
N GLU A 274 13.54 -3.38 -14.10
CA GLU A 274 13.58 -1.98 -14.53
C GLU A 274 12.16 -1.41 -14.74
N TYR A 275 11.27 -2.17 -15.36
CA TYR A 275 9.86 -1.78 -15.51
C TYR A 275 9.18 -1.62 -14.16
N CYS A 276 9.37 -2.57 -13.25
CA CYS A 276 8.77 -2.53 -11.93
C CYS A 276 9.25 -1.33 -11.11
N ASP A 277 10.55 -1.02 -11.16
CA ASP A 277 11.16 0.14 -10.49
C ASP A 277 10.68 1.47 -11.10
N PHE A 278 10.48 1.52 -12.43
CA PHE A 278 9.95 2.68 -13.12
C PHE A 278 8.52 3.04 -12.66
N VAL A 279 7.64 2.03 -12.54
CA VAL A 279 6.27 2.23 -12.03
C VAL A 279 6.21 2.26 -10.50
N LYS A 280 7.35 2.12 -9.82
CA LYS A 280 7.48 2.06 -8.35
C LYS A 280 6.57 0.99 -7.74
N GLY A 281 6.52 -0.18 -8.37
CA GLY A 281 5.80 -1.36 -7.90
C GLY A 281 6.65 -2.24 -6.97
N TYR A 282 6.08 -3.36 -6.52
CA TYR A 282 6.77 -4.35 -5.70
C TYR A 282 7.21 -5.54 -6.58
N PHE A 283 8.52 -5.77 -6.67
CA PHE A 283 9.11 -6.80 -7.53
C PHE A 283 9.42 -8.08 -6.74
N HIS A 284 8.93 -9.23 -7.21
CA HIS A 284 9.11 -10.53 -6.56
C HIS A 284 10.02 -11.46 -7.35
N GLN A 285 11.33 -11.38 -7.10
CA GLN A 285 12.31 -12.23 -7.81
C GLN A 285 12.19 -13.71 -7.42
N GLU A 286 11.62 -14.02 -6.26
CA GLU A 286 11.46 -15.36 -5.73
C GLU A 286 10.26 -16.13 -6.31
N ALA A 287 9.38 -15.45 -7.07
CA ALA A 287 8.18 -16.03 -7.66
C ALA A 287 8.27 -16.04 -9.20
N SER A 288 7.65 -17.04 -9.83
CA SER A 288 7.56 -17.13 -11.30
C SER A 288 6.16 -16.80 -11.83
N LEU A 289 5.14 -16.87 -10.96
CA LEU A 289 3.73 -16.70 -11.32
C LEU A 289 3.07 -15.62 -10.44
N CYS A 290 2.10 -14.92 -11.02
CA CYS A 290 1.26 -13.95 -10.31
C CYS A 290 0.38 -14.61 -9.26
N SER A 291 -0.09 -15.85 -9.47
CA SER A 291 -0.88 -16.56 -8.45
C SER A 291 -0.11 -16.88 -7.17
N GLN A 292 1.23 -16.84 -7.21
CA GLN A 292 2.08 -17.13 -6.07
C GLN A 292 2.23 -15.93 -5.12
N VAL A 293 1.99 -14.72 -5.59
CA VAL A 293 2.18 -13.47 -4.83
C VAL A 293 0.82 -12.89 -4.43
N SER A 294 0.77 -12.25 -3.27
CA SER A 294 -0.42 -11.50 -2.83
C SER A 294 -0.15 -10.01 -2.96
N CYS A 295 -0.41 -9.46 -4.16
CA CYS A 295 -0.16 -8.05 -4.43
C CYS A 295 -0.95 -7.11 -3.51
N MET A 296 -2.12 -7.54 -3.04
CA MET A 296 -2.89 -6.78 -2.06
C MET A 296 -2.16 -6.66 -0.72
N ASN A 297 -1.43 -7.69 -0.29
CA ASN A 297 -0.66 -7.63 0.94
C ASN A 297 0.49 -6.60 0.84
N ASP A 298 1.16 -6.53 -0.31
CA ASP A 298 2.26 -5.58 -0.53
C ASP A 298 1.77 -4.13 -0.67
N VAL A 299 0.65 -3.92 -1.35
CA VAL A 299 0.02 -2.59 -1.48
C VAL A 299 -0.52 -2.10 -0.15
N CYS A 300 -1.22 -2.95 0.59
CA CYS A 300 -1.80 -2.58 1.87
C CYS A 300 -0.72 -2.35 2.93
N GLY A 301 0.27 -3.23 3.08
CA GLY A 301 1.42 -2.97 3.95
C GLY A 301 1.11 -2.71 5.43
N MET A 302 2.11 -2.15 6.13
CA MET A 302 2.25 -1.94 7.58
C MET A 302 2.17 -3.20 8.46
N LEU A 303 1.15 -4.03 8.27
CA LEU A 303 0.98 -5.32 8.94
C LEU A 303 0.46 -6.33 7.93
N PRO A 304 1.03 -7.54 7.83
CA PRO A 304 0.54 -8.55 6.89
C PRO A 304 -0.88 -8.98 7.23
N PHE A 305 -1.64 -9.42 6.23
CA PHE A 305 -2.95 -10.04 6.46
C PHE A 305 -2.80 -11.34 7.27
N HIS A 306 -3.76 -11.65 8.14
CA HIS A 306 -3.75 -12.94 8.83
C HIS A 306 -3.86 -14.10 7.82
N THR A 307 -4.66 -13.93 6.77
CA THR A 307 -4.76 -14.88 5.66
C THR A 307 -4.44 -14.15 4.34
N PRO A 308 -3.49 -14.62 3.52
CA PRO A 308 -3.00 -13.87 2.35
C PRO A 308 -4.07 -13.45 1.33
N ASP A 309 -5.20 -14.16 1.25
CA ASP A 309 -6.32 -13.88 0.34
C ASP A 309 -7.49 -13.12 1.01
N PHE A 310 -7.39 -12.80 2.30
CA PHE A 310 -8.48 -12.18 3.05
C PHE A 310 -8.03 -10.87 3.71
N ALA A 311 -8.59 -9.76 3.23
CA ALA A 311 -8.32 -8.43 3.75
C ALA A 311 -8.98 -8.22 5.13
N ASP A 312 -8.18 -7.97 6.16
CA ASP A 312 -8.58 -7.93 7.58
C ASP A 312 -8.01 -6.74 8.38
N GLN A 313 -7.52 -5.69 7.70
CA GLN A 313 -6.79 -4.59 8.35
C GLN A 313 -7.70 -3.51 8.96
N PHE A 314 -8.58 -3.88 9.88
CA PHE A 314 -9.52 -2.97 10.54
C PHE A 314 -8.85 -1.85 11.35
N TYR A 315 -7.59 -2.02 11.77
CA TYR A 315 -6.82 -0.99 12.46
C TYR A 315 -6.73 0.32 11.65
N ARG A 316 -6.91 0.25 10.32
CA ARG A 316 -6.91 1.41 9.41
C ARG A 316 -7.94 2.47 9.78
N LEU A 317 -9.07 2.05 10.36
CA LEU A 317 -10.10 2.99 10.86
C LEU A 317 -9.55 3.91 11.96
N TRP A 318 -8.56 3.43 12.73
CA TRP A 318 -7.90 4.18 13.78
C TRP A 318 -6.66 4.93 13.27
N THR A 319 -5.77 4.24 12.55
CA THR A 319 -4.48 4.82 12.11
C THR A 319 -4.66 5.99 11.14
N SER A 320 -5.68 5.91 10.28
CA SER A 320 -6.02 6.99 9.34
C SER A 320 -6.41 8.32 10.02
N LEU A 321 -6.74 8.33 11.32
CA LEU A 321 -7.03 9.56 12.08
C LEU A 321 -5.80 10.44 12.27
N PHE A 322 -4.60 9.85 12.25
CA PHE A 322 -3.34 10.54 12.46
C PHE A 322 -2.61 10.85 11.15
N LEU A 323 -2.93 10.13 10.08
CA LEU A 323 -2.40 10.38 8.74
C LEU A 323 -3.05 11.61 8.10
N HIS A 324 -2.29 12.30 7.25
CA HIS A 324 -2.74 13.46 6.48
C HIS A 324 -2.26 13.32 5.04
N ALA A 325 -2.94 13.95 4.08
CA ALA A 325 -2.64 13.81 2.66
C ALA A 325 -1.32 14.51 2.29
N GLY A 326 -0.94 15.55 3.04
CA GLY A 326 0.29 16.29 2.83
C GLY A 326 0.45 17.42 3.84
N ILE A 327 1.49 18.23 3.67
CA ILE A 327 1.87 19.31 4.59
C ILE A 327 0.77 20.37 4.69
N LEU A 328 0.14 20.74 3.57
CA LEU A 328 -0.92 21.75 3.56
C LEU A 328 -2.15 21.27 4.33
N HIS A 329 -2.55 20.00 4.12
CA HIS A 329 -3.66 19.41 4.84
C HIS A 329 -3.37 19.36 6.35
N LEU A 330 -2.16 18.92 6.73
CA LEU A 330 -1.72 18.90 8.12
C LEU A 330 -1.74 20.29 8.76
N ALA A 331 -1.24 21.32 8.08
CA ALA A 331 -1.18 22.68 8.61
C ALA A 331 -2.59 23.23 8.94
N VAL A 332 -3.56 23.01 8.05
CA VAL A 332 -4.96 23.38 8.27
C VAL A 332 -5.54 22.59 9.45
N SER A 333 -5.33 21.27 9.48
CA SER A 333 -5.83 20.40 10.56
C SER A 333 -5.27 20.78 11.93
N VAL A 334 -3.96 21.02 12.04
CA VAL A 334 -3.30 21.42 13.29
C VAL A 334 -3.76 22.81 13.72
N THR A 335 -3.90 23.76 12.80
CA THR A 335 -4.43 25.10 13.10
C THR A 335 -5.84 25.01 13.70
N PHE A 336 -6.72 24.24 13.06
CA PHE A 336 -8.09 24.04 13.55
C PHE A 336 -8.12 23.36 14.92
N GLN A 337 -7.31 22.31 15.12
CA GLN A 337 -7.18 21.64 16.42
C GLN A 337 -6.68 22.59 17.52
N MET A 338 -5.66 23.40 17.21
CA MET A 338 -5.09 24.35 18.17
C MET A 338 -6.03 25.50 18.53
N ILE A 339 -6.93 25.90 17.63
CA ILE A 339 -7.93 26.95 17.88
C ILE A 339 -9.16 26.39 18.60
N ILE A 340 -9.79 25.35 18.04
CA ILE A 340 -11.09 24.86 18.50
C ILE A 340 -10.93 23.74 19.52
N MET A 341 -10.15 22.71 19.20
CA MET A 341 -10.05 21.51 20.03
C MET A 341 -9.38 21.79 21.38
N ARG A 342 -8.33 22.64 21.37
CA ARG A 342 -7.72 23.15 22.60
C ARG A 342 -8.73 23.87 23.50
N ASP A 343 -9.60 24.68 22.92
CA ASP A 343 -10.61 25.45 23.66
C ASP A 343 -11.73 24.54 24.20
N LEU A 344 -12.11 23.49 23.46
CA LEU A 344 -13.05 22.46 23.92
C LEU A 344 -12.44 21.60 25.04
N GLU A 345 -11.16 21.26 24.94
CA GLU A 345 -10.46 20.44 25.92
C GLU A 345 -10.29 21.15 27.26
N LYS A 346 -10.02 22.46 27.24
CA LYS A 346 -10.00 23.28 28.46
C LYS A 346 -11.35 23.27 29.19
N LEU A 347 -12.47 23.17 28.47
CA LEU A 347 -13.84 23.18 29.03
C LEU A 347 -14.30 21.81 29.52
N ALA A 348 -14.08 20.76 28.73
CA ALA A 348 -14.66 19.43 28.97
C ALA A 348 -13.66 18.42 29.56
N GLY A 349 -12.38 18.79 29.61
CA GLY A 349 -11.28 17.93 30.07
C GLY A 349 -10.69 17.04 28.96
N PRO A 350 -9.44 16.59 29.15
CA PRO A 350 -8.67 15.84 28.15
C PRO A 350 -9.30 14.49 27.79
N LEU A 351 -9.75 13.73 28.78
CA LEU A 351 -10.28 12.38 28.57
C LEU A 351 -11.59 12.39 27.76
N ARG A 352 -12.52 13.29 28.09
CA ARG A 352 -13.82 13.38 27.42
C ARG A 352 -13.66 13.80 25.96
N ILE A 353 -12.84 14.83 25.70
CA ILE A 353 -12.54 15.24 24.32
C ILE A 353 -11.78 14.14 23.58
N GLY A 354 -10.88 13.42 24.24
CA GLY A 354 -10.18 12.27 23.66
C GLY A 354 -11.12 11.19 23.16
N ILE A 355 -12.06 10.74 24.00
CA ILE A 355 -13.06 9.72 23.65
C ILE A 355 -13.95 10.20 22.49
N ILE A 356 -14.44 11.44 22.56
CA ILE A 356 -15.30 12.01 21.51
C ILE A 356 -14.53 12.10 20.19
N TYR A 357 -13.30 12.61 20.21
CA TYR A 357 -12.46 12.76 19.03
C TYR A 357 -12.14 11.42 18.37
N LEU A 358 -11.70 10.42 19.15
CA LEU A 358 -11.33 9.11 18.61
C LEU A 358 -12.57 8.32 18.15
N GLY A 359 -13.63 8.32 18.96
CA GLY A 359 -14.88 7.62 18.64
C GLY A 359 -15.57 8.20 17.40
N SER A 360 -15.75 9.53 17.34
CA SER A 360 -16.34 10.18 16.16
C SER A 360 -15.48 9.98 14.90
N GLY A 361 -14.15 10.00 15.04
CA GLY A 361 -13.23 9.74 13.95
C GLY A 361 -13.39 8.33 13.37
N VAL A 362 -13.40 7.30 14.22
CA VAL A 362 -13.59 5.91 13.80
C VAL A 362 -14.95 5.71 13.13
N VAL A 363 -16.03 6.26 13.71
CA VAL A 363 -17.38 6.19 13.13
C VAL A 363 -17.43 6.89 11.77
N GLY A 364 -16.80 8.06 11.63
CA GLY A 364 -16.69 8.78 10.37
C GLY A 364 -15.93 8.00 9.30
N ASN A 365 -14.81 7.38 9.67
CA ASN A 365 -14.03 6.53 8.78
C ASN A 365 -14.79 5.28 8.35
N LEU A 366 -15.54 4.67 9.26
CA LEU A 366 -16.40 3.52 8.96
C LEU A 366 -17.52 3.91 7.97
N ALA A 367 -18.21 5.03 8.22
CA ALA A 367 -19.23 5.53 7.31
C ALA A 367 -18.65 5.83 5.92
N SER A 368 -17.48 6.47 5.87
CA SER A 368 -16.81 6.75 4.59
C SER A 368 -16.36 5.46 3.87
N ALA A 369 -15.88 4.46 4.60
CA ALA A 369 -15.50 3.16 4.03
C ALA A 369 -16.68 2.42 3.38
N LEU A 370 -17.92 2.67 3.83
CA LEU A 370 -19.14 2.12 3.26
C LEU A 370 -19.59 2.87 2.01
N PHE A 371 -19.54 4.20 2.01
CA PHE A 371 -20.04 5.03 0.90
C PHE A 371 -19.04 5.28 -0.23
N VAL A 372 -17.73 5.32 0.08
CA VAL A 372 -16.66 5.62 -0.89
C VAL A 372 -15.50 4.63 -0.69
N PRO A 373 -15.66 3.37 -1.15
CA PRO A 373 -14.71 2.30 -0.83
C PRO A 373 -13.39 2.38 -1.59
N TYR A 374 -13.39 2.90 -2.81
CA TYR A 374 -12.22 2.86 -3.72
C TYR A 374 -11.27 4.06 -3.60
N ARG A 375 -11.45 4.91 -2.58
CA ARG A 375 -10.56 6.07 -2.36
C ARG A 375 -9.75 5.90 -1.09
N ALA A 376 -8.46 6.12 -1.23
CA ALA A 376 -7.56 6.29 -0.09
C ALA A 376 -7.94 7.60 0.60
N GLU A 377 -8.42 7.50 1.84
CA GLU A 377 -8.71 8.68 2.64
C GLU A 377 -7.86 8.71 3.91
N VAL A 378 -7.40 9.90 4.20
CA VAL A 378 -6.85 10.29 5.49
C VAL A 378 -7.90 11.13 6.21
N ARG A 379 -7.77 11.28 7.54
CA ARG A 379 -8.69 11.96 8.46
C ARG A 379 -9.84 12.78 7.83
N PRO A 380 -11.11 12.52 8.21
CA PRO A 380 -12.26 13.17 7.62
C PRO A 380 -12.29 14.66 7.97
N HIS A 381 -11.94 15.49 6.99
CA HIS A 381 -12.39 16.87 6.92
C HIS A 381 -13.48 16.98 5.86
N LEU A 382 -14.36 17.97 6.01
CA LEU A 382 -15.49 18.28 5.12
C LEU A 382 -15.04 18.74 3.70
N ALA A 383 -13.90 18.27 3.19
CA ALA A 383 -13.40 18.52 1.85
C ALA A 383 -13.74 17.33 0.94
N ARG A 384 -15.04 17.16 0.66
CA ARG A 384 -15.58 16.05 -0.13
C ARG A 384 -15.41 16.26 -1.65
N SER A 385 -14.33 16.90 -2.12
CA SER A 385 -14.32 17.39 -3.52
C SER A 385 -13.02 17.34 -4.34
N PHE A 386 -11.86 16.92 -3.84
CA PHE A 386 -10.63 17.08 -4.64
C PHE A 386 -9.61 15.92 -4.56
N PHE A 387 -10.11 14.69 -4.47
CA PHE A 387 -9.38 13.49 -4.92
C PHE A 387 -10.26 12.70 -5.87
#